data_AF-A0A523D3E9-F1
#
_entry.id   AF-A0A523D3E9-F1
#
_cell.length_a   1.000
_cell.length_b   1.000
_cell.length_c   1.000
_cell.angle_alpha   90.00
_cell.angle_beta   90.00
_cell.angle_gamma   90.00
#
_symmetry.space_group_name_H-M   'P 1'
#
loop_
_entity.id
_entity.type
_entity.pdbx_description
1 polymer ?
#
loop_
_entity_poly.entity_id
_entity_poly.type
_entity_poly.pdbx_seq_one_letter_code
_entity_poly.pdbx_strand_id
1 'polypeptide(L)'
;MSSKTHRKRGGHHVSRAGKRRRGRIYGFIVLGSLTMALAFYFVDRSGASEILSGTVVETSSYVHSGRDARGEHSHVSAVIEYEGHRLKVEPGDRFRQNQVVSVEIRRGRITGYPYFVQAW
;
A
#
# COMPACT_ATOMS: atom_id res chain seq x y z
N MET A 1 -78.21 19.37 8.39
CA MET A 1 -77.26 19.71 7.31
C MET A 1 -75.90 19.99 7.94
N SER A 2 -74.93 19.09 7.78
CA SER A 2 -73.61 19.14 8.44
C SER A 2 -72.54 19.47 7.38
N SER A 3 -71.87 20.62 7.51
CA SER A 3 -70.84 21.04 6.56
C SER A 3 -69.49 20.44 6.96
N LYS A 4 -68.95 19.56 6.10
CA LYS A 4 -67.62 18.98 6.26
C LYS A 4 -66.57 19.98 5.76
N THR A 5 -65.79 20.53 6.68
CA THR A 5 -64.59 21.32 6.38
C THR A 5 -63.51 20.43 5.76
N HIS A 6 -63.18 20.67 4.49
CA HIS A 6 -62.12 19.99 3.76
C HIS A 6 -60.75 20.57 4.14
N ARG A 7 -60.02 19.92 5.06
CA ARG A 7 -58.62 20.23 5.36
C ARG A 7 -57.71 19.31 4.54
N LYS A 8 -57.35 19.72 3.30
CA LYS A 8 -56.35 18.99 2.49
C LYS A 8 -54.95 19.58 2.69
N ARG A 9 -54.22 18.88 3.57
CA ARG A 9 -52.77 18.70 3.72
C ARG A 9 -51.92 19.37 2.62
N GLY A 10 -51.18 20.41 3.01
CA GLY A 10 -50.04 20.89 2.24
C GLY A 10 -48.97 19.81 2.19
N GLY A 11 -48.80 19.20 1.01
CA GLY A 11 -47.72 18.27 0.76
C GLY A 11 -46.39 19.04 0.77
N HIS A 12 -45.50 18.66 1.68
CA HIS A 12 -44.09 19.05 1.63
C HIS A 12 -43.48 18.52 0.33
N HIS A 13 -43.55 19.30 -0.75
CA HIS A 13 -42.69 19.16 -1.90
C HIS A 13 -41.27 19.55 -1.48
N VAL A 14 -40.59 18.68 -0.74
CA VAL A 14 -39.14 18.78 -0.54
C VAL A 14 -38.53 18.57 -1.92
N SER A 15 -38.04 19.66 -2.51
CA SER A 15 -37.60 19.69 -3.90
C SER A 15 -36.56 18.60 -4.16
N ARG A 16 -36.86 17.69 -5.09
CA ARG A 16 -35.91 16.66 -5.56
C ARG A 16 -34.60 17.28 -6.08
N ALA A 17 -34.59 18.59 -6.37
CA ALA A 17 -33.43 19.38 -6.73
C ALA A 17 -32.37 19.50 -5.62
N GLY A 18 -32.78 19.62 -4.34
CA GLY A 18 -31.84 19.72 -3.21
C GLY A 18 -31.08 18.43 -2.93
N LYS A 19 -31.74 17.27 -3.08
CA LYS A 19 -31.10 15.94 -2.90
C LYS A 19 -30.04 15.66 -3.97
N ARG A 20 -30.28 16.04 -5.24
CA ARG A 20 -29.30 15.86 -6.33
C ARG A 20 -28.07 16.77 -6.18
N ARG A 21 -28.24 18.00 -5.69
CA ARG A 21 -27.11 18.90 -5.36
C ARG A 21 -26.26 18.36 -4.22
N ARG A 22 -26.88 17.86 -3.13
CA ARG A 22 -26.16 17.26 -2.00
C ARG A 22 -25.36 16.02 -2.43
N GLY A 23 -25.95 15.13 -3.24
CA GLY A 23 -25.24 13.96 -3.77
C GLY A 23 -24.02 14.31 -4.63
N ARG A 24 -24.10 15.38 -5.43
CA ARG A 24 -22.93 15.88 -6.20
C ARG A 24 -21.84 16.43 -5.29
N ILE A 25 -22.19 17.19 -4.25
CA ILE A 25 -21.22 17.72 -3.28
C ILE A 25 -20.49 16.57 -2.57
N TYR A 26 -21.22 15.56 -2.09
CA TYR A 26 -20.59 14.36 -1.50
C TYR A 26 -19.70 13.63 -2.51
N GLY A 27 -20.13 13.51 -3.77
CA GLY A 27 -19.30 12.95 -4.84
C GLY A 27 -18.00 13.72 -5.07
N PHE A 28 -18.06 15.05 -5.08
CA PHE A 28 -16.87 15.90 -5.21
C PHE A 28 -15.93 15.80 -4.00
N ILE A 29 -16.48 15.71 -2.78
CA ILE A 29 -15.67 15.55 -1.56
C ILE A 29 -14.98 14.20 -1.56
N VAL A 30 -15.70 13.10 -1.83
CA VAL A 30 -15.13 11.75 -1.86
C VAL A 30 -14.07 11.66 -2.94
N LEU A 31 -14.36 12.10 -4.16
CA LEU A 31 -13.39 12.09 -5.25
C LEU A 31 -12.19 12.99 -4.94
N GLY A 32 -12.42 14.19 -4.41
CA GLY A 32 -11.34 15.11 -4.01
C GLY A 32 -10.44 14.52 -2.93
N SER A 33 -11.02 13.88 -1.92
CA SER A 33 -10.26 13.21 -0.86
C SER A 33 -9.43 12.03 -1.38
N LEU A 34 -9.98 11.25 -2.32
CA LEU A 34 -9.26 10.14 -2.95
C LEU A 34 -8.10 10.66 -3.80
N THR A 35 -8.33 11.68 -4.62
CA THR A 35 -7.28 12.31 -5.44
C THR A 35 -6.16 12.87 -4.56
N MET A 36 -6.51 13.49 -3.44
CA MET A 36 -5.54 14.03 -2.49
C MET A 36 -4.74 12.91 -1.81
N ALA A 37 -5.40 11.81 -1.40
CA ALA A 37 -4.72 10.65 -0.84
C ALA A 37 -3.75 10.00 -1.83
N LEU A 38 -4.13 9.88 -3.11
CA LEU A 38 -3.26 9.39 -4.16
C LEU A 38 -2.08 10.33 -4.40
N ALA A 39 -2.31 11.64 -4.45
CA ALA A 39 -1.24 12.62 -4.59
C ALA A 39 -0.22 12.50 -3.44
N PHE A 40 -0.68 12.42 -2.19
CA PHE A 40 0.19 12.19 -1.04
C PHE A 40 0.95 10.87 -1.13
N TYR A 41 0.29 9.80 -1.55
CA TYR A 41 0.94 8.51 -1.74
C TYR A 41 2.07 8.55 -2.79
N PHE A 42 1.85 9.22 -3.91
CA PHE A 42 2.88 9.38 -4.94
C PHE A 42 4.03 10.27 -4.48
N VAL A 43 3.74 11.37 -3.79
CA VAL A 43 4.77 12.24 -3.22
C VAL A 43 5.59 11.48 -2.17
N ASP A 44 4.95 10.69 -1.32
CA ASP A 44 5.65 9.90 -0.31
C ASP A 44 6.59 8.88 -0.97
N ARG A 45 6.15 8.19 -2.03
CA ARG A 45 6.98 7.26 -2.81
C ARG A 45 8.08 7.90 -3.66
N SER A 46 8.16 9.22 -3.71
CA SER A 46 9.26 9.95 -4.37
C SER A 46 10.43 10.26 -3.43
N GLY A 47 10.42 9.71 -2.21
CA GLY A 47 11.49 9.94 -1.24
C GLY A 47 12.83 9.36 -1.65
N ALA A 48 13.87 9.76 -0.92
CA ALA A 48 15.24 9.45 -1.24
C ALA A 48 15.54 7.94 -1.11
N SER A 49 16.41 7.45 -1.97
CA SER A 49 17.09 6.17 -1.77
C SER A 49 18.33 6.39 -0.91
N GLU A 50 18.52 5.50 0.05
CA GLU A 50 19.68 5.47 0.94
C GLU A 50 20.32 4.09 0.83
N ILE A 51 21.65 4.04 0.76
CA ILE A 51 22.40 2.78 0.81
C ILE A 51 22.90 2.62 2.24
N LEU A 52 22.43 1.56 2.89
CA LEU A 52 22.81 1.18 4.23
C LEU A 52 23.65 -0.10 4.23
N SER A 53 24.36 -0.32 5.31
CA SER A 53 25.04 -1.58 5.57
C SER A 53 24.11 -2.52 6.32
N GLY A 54 23.84 -3.69 5.75
CA GLY A 54 23.09 -4.77 6.39
C GLY A 54 23.99 -5.98 6.68
N THR A 55 23.62 -6.79 7.66
CA THR A 55 24.31 -8.05 7.95
C THR A 55 23.37 -9.22 7.69
N VAL A 56 23.84 -10.23 6.95
CA VAL A 56 23.08 -11.46 6.75
C VAL A 56 23.06 -12.25 8.07
N VAL A 57 21.89 -12.37 8.69
CA VAL A 57 21.72 -13.06 9.98
C VAL A 57 21.23 -14.50 9.80
N GLU A 58 20.51 -14.77 8.72
CA GLU A 58 19.97 -16.09 8.41
C GLU A 58 20.07 -16.37 6.91
N THR A 59 20.35 -17.62 6.56
CA THR A 59 20.28 -18.12 5.19
C THR A 59 19.50 -19.43 5.22
N SER A 60 18.44 -19.52 4.43
CA SER A 60 17.67 -20.75 4.25
C SER A 60 17.64 -21.12 2.78
N SER A 61 17.61 -22.41 2.49
CA SER A 61 17.40 -22.92 1.14
C SER A 61 16.18 -23.83 1.15
N TYR A 62 15.28 -23.66 0.22
CA TYR A 62 14.18 -24.59 0.00
C TYR A 62 14.20 -25.09 -1.43
N VAL A 63 13.89 -26.37 -1.59
CA VAL A 63 13.77 -27.02 -2.90
C VAL A 63 12.32 -27.43 -3.06
N HIS A 64 11.73 -27.12 -4.21
CA HIS A 64 10.40 -27.62 -4.57
C HIS A 64 10.44 -28.21 -5.97
N SER A 65 9.68 -29.29 -6.18
CA SER A 65 9.51 -29.89 -7.50
C SER A 65 8.45 -29.10 -8.28
N GLY A 66 8.89 -28.38 -9.31
CA GLY A 66 7.97 -27.78 -10.28
C GLY A 66 7.21 -28.86 -11.05
N ARG A 67 5.99 -28.56 -11.50
CA ARG A 67 5.18 -29.48 -12.34
C ARG A 67 5.66 -29.51 -13.80
N ASP A 68 6.57 -28.60 -14.11
CA ASP A 68 7.20 -28.30 -15.37
C ASP A 68 8.31 -29.34 -15.65
N ALA A 69 8.53 -29.70 -16.91
CA ALA A 69 9.54 -30.69 -17.33
C ALA A 69 11.02 -30.29 -17.08
N ARG A 70 11.29 -29.27 -16.23
CA ARG A 70 12.61 -28.67 -15.98
C ARG A 70 13.29 -29.14 -14.68
N GLY A 71 12.65 -30.00 -13.89
CA GLY A 71 13.26 -30.62 -12.70
C GLY A 71 13.05 -29.82 -11.41
N GLU A 72 13.80 -30.17 -10.35
CA GLU A 72 13.73 -29.50 -9.04
C GLU A 72 14.20 -28.04 -9.09
N HIS A 73 13.47 -27.14 -8.45
CA HIS A 73 13.83 -25.72 -8.32
C HIS A 73 14.35 -25.45 -6.90
N SER A 74 15.62 -25.06 -6.78
CA SER A 74 16.22 -24.62 -5.52
C SER A 74 16.16 -23.10 -5.38
N HIS A 75 15.53 -22.62 -4.32
CA HIS A 75 15.54 -21.22 -3.93
C HIS A 75 16.43 -21.04 -2.70
N VAL A 76 17.27 -20.01 -2.71
CA VAL A 76 17.94 -19.52 -1.51
C VAL A 76 17.18 -18.28 -1.06
N SER A 77 17.01 -18.12 0.24
CA SER A 77 16.55 -16.88 0.85
C SER A 77 17.47 -16.49 1.99
N ALA A 78 17.71 -15.20 2.17
CA ALA A 78 18.51 -14.67 3.26
C ALA A 78 17.69 -13.66 4.04
N VAL A 79 17.92 -13.61 5.36
CA VAL A 79 17.42 -12.54 6.21
C VAL A 79 18.58 -11.59 6.48
N ILE A 80 18.40 -10.33 6.12
CA ILE A 80 19.37 -9.27 6.33
C ILE A 80 18.85 -8.36 7.44
N GLU A 81 19.67 -8.13 8.44
CA GLU A 81 19.42 -7.17 9.50
C GLU A 81 20.08 -5.82 9.17
N TYR A 82 19.31 -4.74 9.19
CA TYR A 82 19.76 -3.37 8.95
C TYR A 82 19.01 -2.44 9.90
N GLU A 83 19.70 -1.55 10.63
CA GLU A 83 19.09 -0.62 11.59
C GLU A 83 18.08 -1.27 12.59
N GLY A 84 18.27 -2.54 12.96
CA GLY A 84 17.34 -3.29 13.83
C GLY A 84 16.07 -3.81 13.13
N HIS A 85 15.96 -3.62 11.82
CA HIS A 85 14.93 -4.21 10.96
C HIS A 85 15.43 -5.47 10.27
N ARG A 86 14.53 -6.42 10.01
CA ARG A 86 14.82 -7.67 9.28
C ARG A 86 14.16 -7.65 7.92
N LEU A 87 14.94 -7.91 6.88
CA LEU A 87 14.50 -8.04 5.50
C LEU A 87 14.73 -9.47 5.02
N LYS A 88 13.68 -10.13 4.56
CA LYS A 88 13.84 -11.38 3.80
C LYS A 88 14.06 -11.03 2.33
N VAL A 89 15.20 -11.45 1.78
CA VAL A 89 15.51 -11.37 0.36
C VAL A 89 15.59 -12.78 -0.22
N GLU A 90 15.05 -12.97 -1.42
CA GLU A 90 15.25 -14.18 -2.21
C GLU A 90 16.29 -13.85 -3.27
N PRO A 91 17.58 -14.14 -3.05
CA PRO A 91 18.58 -13.79 -4.03
C PRO A 91 18.61 -14.75 -5.22
N GLY A 92 19.05 -14.20 -6.35
CA GLY A 92 19.61 -14.98 -7.45
C GLY A 92 21.03 -15.52 -7.15
N ASP A 93 21.74 -14.92 -6.18
CA ASP A 93 23.12 -15.26 -5.80
C ASP A 93 23.27 -15.73 -4.33
N ARG A 94 24.34 -16.47 -4.02
CA ARG A 94 24.53 -17.11 -2.71
C ARG A 94 25.06 -16.11 -1.66
N PHE A 95 24.19 -15.55 -0.82
CA PHE A 95 24.59 -14.84 0.39
C PHE A 95 25.20 -15.80 1.43
N ARG A 96 26.22 -15.34 2.18
CA ARG A 96 26.81 -16.07 3.31
C ARG A 96 26.35 -15.48 4.64
N GLN A 97 26.18 -16.31 5.65
CA GLN A 97 25.88 -15.83 7.01
C GLN A 97 27.02 -14.93 7.53
N ASN A 98 26.65 -13.87 8.25
CA ASN A 98 27.53 -12.79 8.71
C ASN A 98 28.21 -11.98 7.60
N GLN A 99 27.80 -12.15 6.34
CA GLN A 99 28.24 -11.27 5.26
C GLN A 99 27.63 -9.89 5.45
N VAL A 100 28.47 -8.87 5.34
CA VAL A 100 28.03 -7.48 5.23
C VAL A 100 27.63 -7.23 3.79
N VAL A 101 26.40 -6.77 3.58
CA VAL A 101 25.79 -6.51 2.28
C VAL A 101 25.29 -5.08 2.22
N SER A 102 25.23 -4.52 1.02
CA SER A 102 24.64 -3.19 0.84
C SER A 102 23.15 -3.34 0.64
N VAL A 103 22.38 -2.56 1.40
CA VAL A 103 20.91 -2.54 1.34
C VAL A 103 20.47 -1.17 0.88
N GLU A 104 19.87 -1.07 -0.30
CA GLU A 104 19.14 0.13 -0.69
C GLU A 104 17.76 0.12 -0.05
N ILE A 105 17.50 1.14 0.76
CA ILE A 105 16.17 1.45 1.23
C ILE A 105 15.65 2.69 0.51
N ARG A 106 14.35 2.72 0.23
CA ARG A 106 13.65 3.97 -0.13
C ARG A 106 12.68 4.33 0.96
N ARG A 107 12.85 5.51 1.54
CA ARG A 107 12.00 6.04 2.61
C ARG A 107 10.95 6.98 2.04
N GLY A 108 9.76 6.95 2.62
CA GLY A 108 8.70 7.89 2.30
C GLY A 108 9.16 9.34 2.50
N ARG A 109 8.95 10.22 1.51
CA ARG A 109 9.33 11.65 1.63
C ARG A 109 8.61 12.37 2.77
N ILE A 110 7.37 11.96 3.07
CA ILE A 110 6.50 12.55 4.08
C ILE A 110 6.54 11.69 5.34
N THR A 111 6.42 10.37 5.18
CA THR A 111 6.24 9.45 6.30
C THR A 111 7.54 8.89 6.85
N GLY A 112 8.62 8.91 6.09
CA GLY A 112 9.91 8.30 6.45
C GLY A 112 9.90 6.76 6.45
N TYR A 113 8.76 6.12 6.18
CA TYR A 113 8.65 4.66 6.22
C TYR A 113 9.38 4.01 5.03
N PRO A 114 10.16 2.95 5.26
CA PRO A 114 10.77 2.19 4.17
C PRO A 114 9.71 1.41 3.40
N TYR A 115 9.64 1.59 2.08
CA TYR A 115 8.67 0.90 1.21
C TYR A 115 9.32 0.06 0.10
N PHE A 116 10.63 0.21 -0.12
CA PHE A 116 11.40 -0.61 -1.03
C PHE A 116 12.73 -0.93 -0.35
N VAL A 117 13.11 -2.20 -0.35
CA VAL A 117 14.35 -2.67 0.25
C VAL A 117 14.95 -3.73 -0.67
N GLN A 118 16.12 -3.43 -1.24
CA GLN A 118 16.85 -4.36 -2.11
C GLN A 118 18.27 -4.53 -1.56
N ALA A 119 18.79 -5.75 -1.62
CA ALA A 119 20.14 -6.05 -1.18
C ALA A 119 20.98 -6.64 -2.32
N TRP A 120 22.27 -6.33 -2.32
CA TRP A 120 23.28 -6.85 -3.24
C TRP A 120 24.61 -7.12 -2.54
#